data_AF-A0A1H0C4D7-F1
#
_entry.id   AF-A0A1H0C4D7-F1
#
_cell.length_a   1.000
_cell.length_b   1.000
_cell.length_c   1.000
_cell.angle_alpha   90.00
_cell.angle_beta   90.00
_cell.angle_gamma   90.00
#
_symmetry.space_group_name_H-M   'P 1'
#
loop_
_entity.id
_entity.type
_entity.pdbx_description
1 polymer ?
#
loop_
_entity_poly.entity_id
_entity_poly.type
_entity_poly.pdbx_seq_one_letter_code
_entity_poly.pdbx_strand_id
1 'polypeptide(L)'
;METYTFFGKILPERAILTFNTPMLEFEHPSTGRRGRAEVSVINNQLAVQIHTEAEWDIATLRNIVLNLVGIDVAAIGYLKGHAYDIEITRVLQPSRGIDYVYGIDVRCISEPRKAVEVEPNLKRIRALVGKEHGMFVSRSLTDLTSAMRHADDTAFYCYRAIEALRNHCSALHDVDIDDRAGQWEKFREVSGVSEERIRSISDAAKQVRHGGLASFDSDGRADILTRTWDIVDHYLKAVSDQENHV
;
A
#
# COMPACT_ATOMS: atom_id res chain seq x y z
N MET A 1 4.31 -16.01 29.16
CA MET A 1 5.03 -15.16 28.20
C MET A 1 5.09 -15.90 26.89
N GLU A 2 4.45 -15.37 25.87
CA GLU A 2 4.45 -15.92 24.51
C GLU A 2 5.60 -15.31 23.71
N THR A 3 6.18 -16.10 22.80
CA THR A 3 7.22 -15.64 21.88
C THR A 3 6.80 -15.90 20.45
N TYR A 4 6.72 -14.85 19.65
CA TYR A 4 6.50 -14.92 18.20
C TYR A 4 7.82 -14.60 17.50
N THR A 5 8.23 -15.46 16.57
CA THR A 5 9.45 -15.25 15.77
C THR A 5 9.07 -14.93 14.34
N PHE A 6 9.40 -13.72 13.89
CA PHE A 6 9.21 -13.27 12.53
C PHE A 6 10.49 -13.41 11.73
N PHE A 7 10.36 -13.85 10.49
CA PHE A 7 11.46 -13.94 9.53
C PHE A 7 11.16 -13.07 8.32
N GLY A 8 12.21 -12.53 7.74
CA GLY A 8 12.10 -11.63 6.61
C GLY A 8 13.44 -11.29 5.97
N LYS A 9 13.41 -10.25 5.14
CA LYS A 9 14.58 -9.73 4.44
C LYS A 9 14.53 -8.21 4.36
N ILE A 10 15.72 -7.61 4.23
CA ILE A 10 15.87 -6.20 3.89
C ILE A 10 16.37 -6.10 2.45
N LEU A 11 15.60 -5.42 1.60
CA LEU A 11 15.92 -5.21 0.20
C LEU A 11 16.52 -3.81 0.00
N PRO A 12 17.37 -3.59 -1.03
CA PRO A 12 17.90 -4.63 -1.92
C PRO A 12 19.07 -5.37 -1.26
N GLU A 13 19.18 -6.69 -1.49
CA GLU A 13 20.26 -7.54 -0.93
C GLU A 13 21.68 -7.13 -1.41
N ARG A 14 21.80 -6.34 -2.49
CA ARG A 14 23.08 -5.78 -2.96
C ARG A 14 23.67 -4.70 -2.05
N ALA A 15 22.87 -4.12 -1.16
CA ALA A 15 23.31 -3.14 -0.18
C ALA A 15 23.33 -3.81 1.20
N ILE A 16 24.45 -4.47 1.53
CA ILE A 16 24.53 -5.35 2.69
C ILE A 16 24.25 -4.60 3.99
N LEU A 17 23.37 -5.17 4.81
CA LEU A 17 23.00 -4.65 6.11
C LEU A 17 23.14 -5.73 7.19
N THR A 18 23.82 -5.37 8.28
CA THR A 18 23.94 -6.18 9.49
C THR A 18 23.86 -5.26 10.70
N PHE A 19 22.89 -5.50 11.58
CA PHE A 19 22.74 -4.78 12.84
C PHE A 19 21.90 -5.61 13.84
N ASN A 20 21.95 -5.22 15.11
CA ASN A 20 21.13 -5.81 16.15
C ASN A 20 20.57 -4.68 17.01
N THR A 21 19.26 -4.74 17.28
CA THR A 21 18.58 -3.84 18.19
C THR A 21 18.04 -4.69 19.34
N PRO A 22 18.77 -4.76 20.47
CA PRO A 22 18.38 -5.60 21.58
C PRO A 22 17.25 -4.94 22.38
N MET A 23 16.21 -5.73 22.67
CA MET A 23 15.19 -5.46 23.68
C MET A 23 14.54 -4.07 23.59
N LEU A 24 13.84 -3.83 22.48
CA LEU A 24 13.03 -2.65 22.26
C LEU A 24 11.62 -2.85 22.86
N GLU A 25 11.21 -1.96 23.75
CA GLU A 25 9.84 -1.97 24.30
C GLU A 25 8.87 -1.25 23.36
N PHE A 26 7.67 -1.80 23.18
CA PHE A 26 6.63 -1.17 22.38
C PHE A 26 5.26 -1.27 23.06
N GLU A 27 4.39 -0.32 22.72
CA GLU A 27 2.99 -0.29 23.10
C GLU A 27 2.14 -0.02 21.86
N HIS A 28 1.11 -0.83 21.62
CA HIS A 28 0.23 -0.62 20.49
C HIS A 28 -0.79 0.48 20.80
N PRO A 29 -0.87 1.52 19.96
CA PRO A 29 -1.53 2.77 20.31
C PRO A 29 -3.04 2.64 20.56
N SER A 30 -3.73 1.74 19.85
CA SER A 30 -5.18 1.59 20.01
C SER A 30 -5.61 0.54 21.04
N THR A 31 -4.74 -0.42 21.37
CA THR A 31 -5.08 -1.52 22.30
C THR A 31 -4.39 -1.39 23.65
N GLY A 32 -3.37 -0.53 23.77
CA GLY A 32 -2.53 -0.39 24.98
C GLY A 32 -1.70 -1.63 25.30
N ARG A 33 -1.72 -2.65 24.43
CA ARG A 33 -0.99 -3.89 24.66
C ARG A 33 0.50 -3.66 24.46
N ARG A 34 1.30 -4.25 25.34
CA ARG A 34 2.76 -4.07 25.38
C ARG A 34 3.50 -5.34 25.01
N GLY A 35 4.74 -5.15 24.59
CA GLY A 35 5.68 -6.24 24.34
C GLY A 35 7.11 -5.73 24.26
N ARG A 36 8.01 -6.71 24.11
CA ARG A 36 9.43 -6.47 23.85
C ARG A 36 9.81 -7.11 22.53
N ALA A 37 10.67 -6.45 21.78
CA ALA A 37 11.15 -6.92 20.50
C ALA A 37 12.68 -7.04 20.52
N GLU A 38 13.21 -8.13 19.97
CA GLU A 38 14.62 -8.27 19.66
C GLU A 38 14.75 -8.36 18.14
N VAL A 39 15.49 -7.42 17.54
CA VAL A 39 15.69 -7.37 16.09
C VAL A 39 17.12 -7.79 15.78
N SER A 40 17.26 -8.76 14.89
CA SER A 40 18.55 -9.17 14.34
C SER A 40 18.50 -9.16 12.83
N VAL A 41 19.44 -8.43 12.23
CA VAL A 41 19.67 -8.43 10.79
C VAL A 41 21.09 -8.89 10.53
N ILE A 42 21.25 -9.94 9.73
CA ILE A 42 22.55 -10.47 9.32
C ILE A 42 22.52 -10.68 7.81
N ASN A 43 23.38 -9.96 7.07
CA ASN A 43 23.43 -10.02 5.61
C ASN A 43 22.03 -9.92 4.97
N ASN A 44 21.28 -8.90 5.41
CA ASN A 44 19.91 -8.62 4.98
C ASN A 44 18.86 -9.67 5.39
N GLN A 45 19.24 -10.77 6.05
CA GLN A 45 18.27 -11.69 6.63
C GLN A 45 17.78 -11.13 7.95
N LEU A 46 16.46 -10.98 8.09
CA LEU A 46 15.81 -10.41 9.26
C LEU A 46 15.20 -11.53 10.11
N ALA A 47 15.48 -11.47 11.41
CA ALA A 47 14.80 -12.23 12.43
C ALA A 47 14.35 -11.27 13.54
N VAL A 48 13.08 -11.34 13.92
CA VAL A 48 12.53 -10.54 15.03
C VAL A 48 11.82 -11.44 16.02
N GLN A 49 12.19 -11.35 17.30
CA GLN A 49 11.50 -12.04 18.38
C GLN A 49 10.63 -11.05 19.14
N ILE A 50 9.33 -11.34 19.23
CA ILE A 50 8.37 -10.56 20.01
C ILE A 50 8.00 -11.35 21.26
N HIS A 51 8.24 -10.76 22.42
CA HIS A 51 7.85 -11.29 23.73
C HIS A 51 6.68 -10.48 24.29
N THR A 52 5.60 -11.16 24.64
CA THR A 52 4.38 -10.50 25.12
C THR A 52 3.61 -11.41 26.08
N GLU A 53 2.78 -10.81 26.93
CA GLU A 53 1.87 -11.53 27.83
C GLU A 53 0.49 -11.74 27.23
N ALA A 54 0.15 -10.99 26.18
CA ALA A 54 -1.13 -11.06 25.51
C ALA A 54 -1.06 -11.89 24.23
N GLU A 55 -2.18 -12.50 23.88
CA GLU A 55 -2.36 -13.11 22.57
C GLU A 55 -2.54 -12.02 21.50
N TRP A 56 -1.93 -12.19 20.34
CA TRP A 56 -2.09 -11.25 19.22
C TRP A 56 -2.54 -11.94 17.94
N ASP A 57 -3.29 -11.18 17.15
CA ASP A 57 -3.42 -11.46 15.73
C ASP A 57 -2.07 -11.28 15.02
N ILE A 58 -1.70 -12.26 14.20
CA ILE A 58 -0.38 -12.33 13.57
C ILE A 58 -0.18 -11.22 12.53
N ALA A 59 -1.24 -10.78 11.85
CA ALA A 59 -1.16 -9.68 10.89
C ALA A 59 -0.90 -8.34 11.59
N THR A 60 -1.53 -8.13 12.74
CA THR A 60 -1.26 -6.99 13.62
C THR A 60 0.19 -6.98 14.10
N LEU A 61 0.70 -8.11 14.60
CA LEU A 61 2.11 -8.21 15.01
C LEU A 61 3.07 -7.99 13.84
N ARG A 62 2.75 -8.49 12.63
CA ARG A 62 3.56 -8.21 11.43
C ARG A 62 3.70 -6.72 11.17
N ASN A 63 2.62 -5.95 11.29
CA ASN A 63 2.66 -4.49 11.11
C ASN A 63 3.50 -3.81 12.19
N ILE A 64 3.39 -4.27 13.44
CA ILE A 64 4.25 -3.80 14.54
C ILE A 64 5.72 -4.07 14.21
N VAL A 65 6.07 -5.29 13.80
CA VAL A 65 7.43 -5.66 13.41
C VAL A 65 7.94 -4.80 12.26
N LEU A 66 7.12 -4.58 11.23
CA LEU A 66 7.47 -3.69 10.11
C LEU A 66 7.80 -2.27 10.58
N ASN A 67 7.00 -1.71 11.50
CA ASN A 67 7.23 -0.37 12.04
C ASN A 67 8.50 -0.31 12.88
N LEU A 68 8.73 -1.30 13.75
CA LEU A 68 9.92 -1.36 14.61
C LEU A 68 11.21 -1.44 13.79
N VAL A 69 11.27 -2.38 12.84
CA VAL A 69 12.44 -2.54 11.96
C VAL A 69 12.55 -1.35 11.00
N GLY A 70 11.42 -0.78 10.58
CA GLY A 70 11.32 0.38 9.71
C GLY A 70 12.04 1.60 10.24
N ILE A 71 11.99 1.85 11.55
CA ILE A 71 12.69 2.97 12.19
C ILE A 71 14.20 2.87 11.98
N ASP A 72 14.79 1.73 12.31
CA ASP A 72 16.24 1.50 12.17
C ASP A 72 16.67 1.56 10.70
N VAL A 73 15.91 0.89 9.83
CA VAL A 73 16.19 0.83 8.39
C VAL A 73 16.06 2.21 7.74
N ALA A 74 15.07 3.01 8.12
CA ALA A 74 14.90 4.37 7.63
C ALA A 74 16.04 5.28 8.12
N ALA A 75 16.44 5.17 9.39
CA ALA A 75 17.56 5.92 9.93
C ALA A 75 18.87 5.58 9.18
N ILE A 76 19.14 4.30 8.94
CA ILE A 76 20.31 3.86 8.19
C ILE A 76 20.21 4.31 6.71
N GLY A 77 19.01 4.23 6.13
CA GLY A 77 18.74 4.71 4.78
C GLY A 77 19.03 6.20 4.63
N TYR A 78 18.60 7.03 5.59
CA TYR A 78 18.92 8.44 5.66
C TYR A 78 20.43 8.68 5.77
N LEU A 79 21.12 7.97 6.67
CA LEU A 79 22.55 8.13 6.88
C LEU A 79 23.41 7.71 5.67
N LYS A 80 22.95 6.70 4.90
CA LYS A 80 23.70 6.14 3.77
C LYS A 80 23.20 6.61 2.40
N GLY A 81 22.07 7.32 2.33
CA GLY A 81 21.41 7.63 1.06
C GLY A 81 20.88 6.40 0.32
N HIS A 82 20.45 5.37 1.07
CA HIS A 82 19.94 4.12 0.51
C HIS A 82 18.43 4.00 0.72
N ALA A 83 17.71 3.61 -0.32
CA ALA A 83 16.30 3.25 -0.24
C ALA A 83 16.17 1.75 0.05
N TYR A 84 16.08 1.41 1.33
CA TYR A 84 15.82 0.05 1.79
C TYR A 84 14.32 -0.24 1.86
N ASP A 85 13.95 -1.49 1.70
CA ASP A 85 12.59 -2.02 1.88
C ASP A 85 12.63 -3.25 2.80
N ILE A 86 11.52 -3.56 3.48
CA ILE A 86 11.44 -4.65 4.46
C ILE A 86 10.35 -5.62 4.02
N GLU A 87 10.72 -6.89 3.91
CA GLU A 87 9.79 -7.97 3.59
C GLU A 87 9.71 -8.95 4.76
N ILE A 88 8.55 -9.08 5.40
CA ILE A 88 8.27 -10.12 6.39
C ILE A 88 7.59 -11.30 5.71
N THR A 89 8.23 -12.47 5.75
CA THR A 89 7.84 -13.66 4.97
C THR A 89 7.22 -14.77 5.81
N ARG A 90 7.54 -14.86 7.11
CA ARG A 90 7.02 -15.93 7.98
C ARG A 90 6.89 -15.50 9.42
N VAL A 91 5.94 -16.08 10.14
CA VAL A 91 5.84 -16.03 11.60
C VAL A 91 5.76 -17.44 12.17
N LEU A 92 6.45 -17.66 13.29
CA LEU A 92 6.40 -18.88 14.08
C LEU A 92 5.95 -18.56 15.52
N GLN A 93 5.04 -19.37 16.05
CA GLN A 93 4.74 -19.46 17.47
C GLN A 93 4.47 -20.93 17.83
N PRO A 94 5.52 -21.70 18.18
CA PRO A 94 5.41 -23.14 18.36
C PRO A 94 4.40 -23.57 19.43
N SER A 95 4.29 -22.82 20.53
CA SER A 95 3.36 -23.14 21.63
C SER A 95 1.89 -23.12 21.21
N ARG A 96 1.57 -22.41 20.13
CA ARG A 96 0.21 -22.31 19.57
C ARG A 96 0.07 -23.02 18.23
N GLY A 97 1.10 -23.75 17.79
CA GLY A 97 1.12 -24.41 16.49
C GLY A 97 1.09 -23.43 15.30
N ILE A 98 1.45 -22.16 15.50
CA ILE A 98 1.48 -21.18 14.42
C ILE A 98 2.77 -21.35 13.64
N ASP A 99 2.59 -21.66 12.37
CA ASP A 99 3.62 -21.64 11.34
C ASP A 99 2.98 -21.08 10.08
N TYR A 100 3.15 -19.78 9.84
CA TYR A 100 2.44 -19.09 8.78
C TYR A 100 3.39 -18.34 7.88
N VAL A 101 3.29 -18.60 6.58
CA VAL A 101 4.03 -17.90 5.52
C VAL A 101 3.14 -16.80 4.95
N TYR A 102 3.62 -15.57 4.99
CA TYR A 102 2.93 -14.43 4.41
C TYR A 102 3.05 -14.47 2.89
N GLY A 103 1.90 -14.37 2.22
CA GLY A 103 1.83 -14.07 0.79
C GLY A 103 2.05 -12.59 0.52
N ILE A 104 2.15 -12.26 -0.77
CA ILE A 104 2.19 -10.88 -1.27
C ILE A 104 0.79 -10.32 -1.56
N ASP A 105 -0.25 -11.14 -1.40
CA ASP A 105 -1.61 -10.84 -1.80
C ASP A 105 -2.32 -9.95 -0.78
N VAL A 106 -2.99 -8.92 -1.28
CA VAL A 106 -3.99 -8.17 -0.51
C VAL A 106 -5.36 -8.75 -0.87
N ARG A 107 -5.88 -9.62 0.00
CA ARG A 107 -7.04 -10.48 -0.31
C ARG A 107 -8.26 -9.76 -0.85
N CYS A 108 -8.61 -8.58 -0.31
CA CYS A 108 -9.75 -7.82 -0.81
C CYS A 108 -9.60 -7.38 -2.29
N ILE A 109 -8.36 -7.30 -2.80
CA ILE A 109 -8.06 -6.97 -4.19
C ILE A 109 -7.77 -8.24 -5.02
N SER A 110 -7.03 -9.19 -4.47
CA SER A 110 -6.59 -10.38 -5.22
C SER A 110 -7.71 -11.39 -5.45
N GLU A 111 -8.58 -11.61 -4.45
CA GLU A 111 -9.65 -12.62 -4.53
C GLU A 111 -10.64 -12.33 -5.68
N PRO A 112 -11.20 -11.10 -5.84
CA PRO A 112 -12.08 -10.79 -6.97
C PRO A 112 -11.38 -10.89 -8.34
N ARG A 113 -10.04 -10.88 -8.37
CA ARG A 113 -9.24 -10.80 -9.61
C ARG A 113 -8.61 -12.12 -10.03
N LYS A 114 -8.89 -13.23 -9.35
CA LYS A 114 -8.33 -14.56 -9.68
C LYS A 114 -8.58 -14.99 -11.13
N ALA A 115 -9.70 -14.57 -11.71
CA ALA A 115 -10.08 -14.93 -13.07
C ALA A 115 -9.65 -13.90 -14.14
N VAL A 116 -8.94 -12.83 -13.76
CA VAL A 116 -8.51 -11.79 -14.71
C VAL A 116 -7.41 -12.33 -15.61
N GLU A 117 -7.63 -12.27 -16.92
CA GLU A 117 -6.61 -12.64 -17.90
C GLU A 117 -5.51 -11.58 -17.98
N VAL A 118 -4.29 -11.91 -17.55
CA VAL A 118 -3.21 -10.94 -17.41
C VAL A 118 -2.77 -10.35 -18.76
N GLU A 119 -2.51 -11.17 -19.77
CA GLU A 119 -1.92 -10.69 -21.04
C GLU A 119 -2.82 -9.72 -21.83
N PRO A 120 -4.11 -10.01 -22.07
CA PRO A 120 -5.00 -9.06 -22.74
C PRO A 120 -5.13 -7.73 -21.99
N ASN A 121 -5.28 -7.78 -20.66
CA ASN A 121 -5.41 -6.59 -19.82
C ASN A 121 -4.10 -5.78 -19.78
N LEU A 122 -2.95 -6.45 -19.71
CA LEU A 122 -1.64 -5.80 -19.74
C LEU A 122 -1.40 -5.11 -21.08
N LYS A 123 -1.80 -5.72 -22.20
CA LYS A 123 -1.71 -5.11 -23.53
C LYS A 123 -2.57 -3.84 -23.61
N ARG A 124 -3.80 -3.88 -23.09
CA ARG A 124 -4.71 -2.73 -23.01
C ARG A 124 -4.10 -1.59 -22.17
N ILE A 125 -3.59 -1.91 -20.98
CA ILE A 125 -2.94 -0.92 -20.10
C ILE A 125 -1.69 -0.32 -20.78
N ARG A 126 -0.85 -1.14 -21.40
CA ARG A 126 0.34 -0.66 -22.12
C ARG A 126 -0.02 0.30 -23.26
N ALA A 127 -1.10 0.04 -23.98
CA ALA A 127 -1.58 0.93 -25.02
C ALA A 127 -1.96 2.32 -24.47
N LEU A 128 -2.63 2.38 -23.31
CA LEU A 128 -2.93 3.65 -22.64
C LEU A 128 -1.66 4.36 -22.14
N VAL A 129 -0.74 3.62 -21.52
CA VAL A 129 0.51 4.19 -20.97
C VAL A 129 1.43 4.73 -22.07
N GLY A 130 1.41 4.10 -23.26
CA GLY A 130 2.24 4.50 -24.41
C GLY A 130 1.74 5.74 -25.16
N LYS A 131 0.56 6.27 -24.82
CA LYS A 131 -0.05 7.42 -25.48
C LYS A 131 0.36 8.74 -24.83
N GLU A 132 -0.04 9.83 -25.48
CA GLU A 132 0.05 11.16 -24.90
C GLU A 132 -0.62 11.18 -23.52
N HIS A 133 0.03 11.83 -22.55
CA HIS A 133 -0.39 11.87 -21.14
C HIS A 133 -0.42 10.52 -20.40
N GLY A 134 -0.05 9.39 -21.03
CA GLY A 134 -0.03 8.06 -20.42
C GLY A 134 0.84 7.92 -19.16
N MET A 135 1.73 8.90 -18.91
CA MET A 135 2.47 9.00 -17.64
C MET A 135 1.55 9.12 -16.41
N PHE A 136 0.35 9.70 -16.54
CA PHE A 136 -0.61 9.79 -15.46
C PHE A 136 -1.23 8.43 -15.12
N VAL A 137 -1.50 7.60 -16.14
CA VAL A 137 -1.94 6.21 -15.94
C VAL A 137 -0.84 5.42 -15.24
N SER A 138 0.41 5.55 -15.69
CA SER A 138 1.57 4.91 -15.05
C SER A 138 1.74 5.31 -13.58
N ARG A 139 1.59 6.60 -13.26
CA ARG A 139 1.61 7.11 -11.88
C ARG A 139 0.47 6.53 -11.04
N SER A 140 -0.75 6.47 -11.58
CA SER A 140 -1.88 5.84 -10.89
C SER A 140 -1.61 4.38 -10.54
N LEU A 141 -1.07 3.59 -11.47
CA LEU A 141 -0.74 2.18 -11.21
C LEU A 141 0.36 2.00 -10.17
N THR A 142 1.35 2.89 -10.19
CA THR A 142 2.42 2.94 -9.17
C THR A 142 1.84 3.25 -7.80
N ASP A 143 0.94 4.24 -7.72
CA ASP A 143 0.30 4.64 -6.47
C ASP A 143 -0.59 3.54 -5.90
N LEU A 144 -1.34 2.81 -6.72
CA LEU A 144 -2.10 1.64 -6.28
C LEU A 144 -1.16 0.57 -5.68
N THR A 145 -0.03 0.32 -6.32
CA THR A 145 0.96 -0.63 -5.79
C THR A 145 1.54 -0.17 -4.45
N SER A 146 1.84 1.13 -4.31
CA SER A 146 2.26 1.73 -3.05
C SER A 146 1.19 1.63 -1.95
N ALA A 147 -0.10 1.82 -2.28
CA ALA A 147 -1.20 1.65 -1.34
C ALA A 147 -1.29 0.22 -0.77
N MET A 148 -0.95 -0.80 -1.57
CA MET A 148 -0.88 -2.18 -1.08
C MET A 148 0.27 -2.42 -0.12
N ARG A 149 1.40 -1.72 -0.30
CA ARG A 149 2.63 -1.88 0.49
C ARG A 149 2.64 -1.09 1.80
N HIS A 150 2.12 0.14 1.78
CA HIS A 150 2.18 1.06 2.90
C HIS A 150 0.81 1.16 3.57
N ALA A 151 0.59 0.36 4.61
CA ALA A 151 -0.70 0.27 5.30
C ALA A 151 -1.12 1.63 5.88
N ASP A 152 -0.20 2.35 6.52
CA ASP A 152 -0.47 3.64 7.17
C ASP A 152 -0.77 4.77 6.17
N ASP A 153 -0.25 4.66 4.94
CA ASP A 153 -0.43 5.64 3.86
C ASP A 153 -1.45 5.21 2.79
N THR A 154 -2.22 4.15 3.05
CA THR A 154 -3.08 3.53 2.03
C THR A 154 -4.06 4.55 1.42
N ALA A 155 -4.75 5.34 2.24
CA ALA A 155 -5.69 6.37 1.77
C ALA A 155 -4.99 7.47 0.95
N PHE A 156 -3.78 7.87 1.36
CA PHE A 156 -3.00 8.88 0.66
C PHE A 156 -2.68 8.44 -0.77
N TYR A 157 -2.11 7.25 -0.93
CA TYR A 157 -1.78 6.68 -2.23
C TYR A 157 -3.02 6.41 -3.07
N CYS A 158 -4.11 5.92 -2.47
CA CYS A 158 -5.38 5.69 -3.17
C CYS A 158 -5.93 6.99 -3.79
N TYR A 159 -6.03 8.07 -3.02
CA TYR A 159 -6.52 9.33 -3.58
C TYR A 159 -5.54 9.93 -4.59
N ARG A 160 -4.22 9.77 -4.39
CA ARG A 160 -3.21 10.25 -5.35
C ARG A 160 -3.31 9.52 -6.70
N ALA A 161 -3.63 8.23 -6.69
CA ALA A 161 -3.94 7.46 -7.89
C ALA A 161 -5.15 8.05 -8.64
N ILE A 162 -6.24 8.34 -7.91
CA ILE A 162 -7.44 8.97 -8.49
C ILE A 162 -7.12 10.36 -9.06
N GLU A 163 -6.32 11.17 -8.36
CA GLU A 163 -5.90 12.50 -8.86
C GLU A 163 -5.05 12.39 -10.13
N ALA A 164 -4.20 11.37 -10.24
CA ALA A 164 -3.45 11.11 -11.47
C ALA A 164 -4.40 10.81 -12.64
N LEU A 165 -5.41 9.95 -12.44
CA LEU A 165 -6.40 9.65 -13.48
C LEU A 165 -7.31 10.85 -13.80
N ARG A 166 -7.64 11.69 -12.83
CA ARG A 166 -8.31 12.97 -13.09
C ARG A 166 -7.47 13.83 -14.04
N ASN A 167 -6.18 14.00 -13.76
CA ASN A 167 -5.29 14.79 -14.62
C ASN A 167 -5.15 14.18 -16.02
N HIS A 168 -5.12 12.85 -16.13
CA HIS A 168 -5.18 12.17 -17.42
C HIS A 168 -6.45 12.52 -18.19
N CYS A 169 -7.61 12.44 -17.53
CA CYS A 169 -8.91 12.76 -18.09
C CYS A 169 -9.00 14.22 -18.56
N SER A 170 -8.53 15.15 -17.73
CA SER A 170 -8.51 16.57 -18.08
C SER A 170 -7.68 16.83 -19.33
N ALA A 171 -6.49 16.21 -19.41
CA ALA A 171 -5.60 16.36 -20.55
C ALA A 171 -6.19 15.76 -21.83
N LEU A 172 -6.86 14.61 -21.76
CA LEU A 172 -7.52 13.99 -22.92
C LEU A 172 -8.73 14.78 -23.45
N HIS A 173 -9.33 15.63 -22.62
CA HIS A 173 -10.54 16.38 -22.96
C HIS A 173 -10.32 17.89 -22.99
N ASP A 174 -9.07 18.33 -23.04
CA ASP A 174 -8.66 19.75 -23.09
C ASP A 174 -9.33 20.61 -22.00
N VAL A 175 -9.55 20.04 -20.81
CA VAL A 175 -10.09 20.78 -19.66
C VAL A 175 -8.97 21.62 -19.07
N ASP A 176 -9.26 22.91 -18.82
CA ASP A 176 -8.32 23.87 -18.26
C ASP A 176 -7.65 23.33 -16.98
N ILE A 177 -6.32 23.50 -16.89
CA ILE A 177 -5.52 23.08 -15.74
C ILE A 177 -5.93 23.83 -14.46
N ASP A 178 -6.42 25.06 -14.62
CA ASP A 178 -6.84 25.92 -13.50
C ASP A 178 -8.30 25.65 -13.10
N ASP A 179 -9.13 25.04 -13.97
CA ASP A 179 -10.52 24.68 -13.67
C ASP A 179 -10.63 23.33 -12.95
N ARG A 180 -10.20 23.30 -11.69
CA ARG A 180 -10.27 22.08 -10.86
C ARG A 180 -11.69 21.52 -10.75
N ALA A 181 -12.72 22.35 -10.78
CA ALA A 181 -14.11 21.90 -10.69
C ALA A 181 -14.53 21.16 -11.97
N GLY A 182 -14.26 21.76 -13.14
CA GLY A 182 -14.51 21.14 -14.44
C GLY A 182 -13.73 19.83 -14.63
N GLN A 183 -12.50 19.74 -14.14
CA GLN A 183 -11.71 18.50 -14.17
C GLN A 183 -12.40 17.35 -13.42
N TRP A 184 -12.93 17.62 -12.22
CA TRP A 184 -13.65 16.62 -11.44
C TRP A 184 -15.02 16.28 -12.02
N GLU A 185 -15.71 17.24 -12.61
CA GLU A 185 -16.94 17.00 -13.35
C GLU A 185 -16.69 16.08 -14.54
N LYS A 186 -15.69 16.40 -15.37
CA LYS A 186 -15.34 15.58 -16.53
C LYS A 186 -14.88 14.18 -16.14
N PHE A 187 -14.07 14.07 -15.10
CA PHE A 187 -13.65 12.76 -14.59
C PHE A 187 -14.84 11.90 -14.15
N ARG A 188 -15.81 12.48 -13.44
CA ARG A 188 -17.05 11.77 -13.03
C ARG A 188 -17.92 11.39 -14.23
N GLU A 189 -18.04 12.27 -15.22
CA GLU A 189 -18.75 12.00 -16.48
C GLU A 189 -18.15 10.77 -17.19
N VAL A 190 -16.82 10.71 -17.34
CA VAL A 190 -16.13 9.63 -18.07
C VAL A 190 -16.12 8.32 -17.28
N SER A 191 -15.79 8.37 -15.99
CA SER A 191 -15.71 7.16 -15.16
C SER A 191 -17.08 6.63 -14.71
N GLY A 192 -18.13 7.47 -14.75
CA GLY A 192 -19.45 7.14 -14.21
C GLY A 192 -19.49 7.01 -12.68
N VAL A 193 -18.46 7.49 -11.97
CA VAL A 193 -18.41 7.40 -10.50
C VAL A 193 -18.97 8.64 -9.82
N SER A 194 -19.63 8.45 -8.67
CA SER A 194 -20.21 9.56 -7.91
C SER A 194 -19.16 10.37 -7.17
N GLU A 195 -19.49 11.64 -6.90
CA GLU A 195 -18.65 12.52 -6.10
C GLU A 195 -18.46 12.03 -4.67
N GLU A 196 -19.52 11.49 -4.07
CA GLU A 196 -19.48 10.95 -2.71
C GLU A 196 -18.43 9.85 -2.58
N ARG A 197 -18.34 8.95 -3.57
CA ARG A 197 -17.32 7.90 -3.60
C ARG A 197 -15.91 8.49 -3.59
N ILE A 198 -15.63 9.46 -4.46
CA ILE A 198 -14.32 10.13 -4.51
C ILE A 198 -14.03 10.89 -3.21
N ARG A 199 -15.01 11.63 -2.68
CA ARG A 199 -14.88 12.41 -1.44
C ARG A 199 -14.57 11.52 -0.25
N SER A 200 -15.19 10.35 -0.12
CA SER A 200 -14.90 9.42 0.98
C SER A 200 -13.42 9.01 1.05
N ILE A 201 -12.77 8.81 -0.10
CA ILE A 201 -11.34 8.49 -0.20
C ILE A 201 -10.49 9.74 0.05
N SER A 202 -10.93 10.90 -0.45
CA SER A 202 -10.28 12.19 -0.20
C SER A 202 -10.21 12.50 1.30
N ASP A 203 -11.32 12.35 2.00
CA ASP A 203 -11.46 12.66 3.42
C ASP A 203 -10.57 11.74 4.27
N ALA A 204 -10.53 10.44 3.93
CA ALA A 204 -9.61 9.49 4.54
C ALA A 204 -8.12 9.88 4.31
N ALA A 205 -7.81 10.47 3.15
CA ALA A 205 -6.45 10.87 2.81
C ALA A 205 -6.02 12.21 3.46
N LYS A 206 -6.95 13.10 3.84
CA LYS A 206 -6.65 14.47 4.30
C LYS A 206 -5.67 14.51 5.47
N GLN A 207 -5.88 13.66 6.48
CA GLN A 207 -5.04 13.69 7.69
C GLN A 207 -3.60 13.28 7.39
N VAL A 208 -3.41 12.18 6.64
CA VAL A 208 -2.09 11.65 6.27
C VAL A 208 -1.31 12.65 5.40
N ARG A 209 -2.00 13.36 4.49
CA ARG A 209 -1.42 14.38 3.59
C ARG A 209 -0.75 15.54 4.31
N HIS A 210 -1.16 15.80 5.55
CA HIS A 210 -0.63 16.88 6.38
C HIS A 210 0.33 16.37 7.46
N GLY A 211 0.85 15.15 7.30
CA GLY A 211 1.75 14.51 8.28
C GLY A 211 1.04 14.06 9.55
N GLY A 212 -0.30 14.01 9.54
CA GLY A 212 -1.09 13.46 10.62
C GLY A 212 -1.09 11.93 10.61
N LEU A 213 -1.40 11.33 11.75
CA LEU A 213 -1.58 9.89 11.87
C LEU A 213 -3.02 9.53 11.50
N ALA A 214 -3.21 8.69 10.49
CA ALA A 214 -4.49 7.99 10.29
C ALA A 214 -4.28 6.51 10.64
N SER A 215 -4.98 6.01 11.65
CA SER A 215 -5.03 4.57 11.88
C SER A 215 -6.30 4.01 11.25
N PHE A 216 -6.15 3.22 10.19
CA PHE A 216 -7.22 2.35 9.71
C PHE A 216 -7.12 1.01 10.41
N ASP A 217 -8.25 0.44 10.81
CA ASP A 217 -8.32 -0.99 11.06
C ASP A 217 -8.27 -1.76 9.73
N SER A 218 -8.21 -3.09 9.82
CA SER A 218 -8.09 -3.95 8.62
C SER A 218 -9.27 -3.74 7.66
N ASP A 219 -10.47 -3.60 8.20
CA ASP A 219 -11.71 -3.47 7.43
C ASP A 219 -11.79 -2.10 6.74
N GLY A 220 -11.48 -1.01 7.45
CA GLY A 220 -11.43 0.33 6.87
C GLY A 220 -10.40 0.45 5.75
N ARG A 221 -9.23 -0.18 5.93
CA ARG A 221 -8.22 -0.25 4.85
C ARG A 221 -8.73 -1.04 3.64
N ALA A 222 -9.35 -2.19 3.88
CA ALA A 222 -9.88 -3.03 2.82
C ALA A 222 -10.98 -2.32 2.01
N ASP A 223 -11.86 -1.57 2.67
CA ASP A 223 -12.91 -0.76 2.03
C ASP A 223 -12.32 0.33 1.13
N ILE A 224 -11.33 1.10 1.63
CA ILE A 224 -10.65 2.14 0.85
C ILE A 224 -9.99 1.56 -0.40
N LEU A 225 -9.25 0.46 -0.25
CA LEU A 225 -8.61 -0.22 -1.38
C LEU A 225 -9.66 -0.66 -2.40
N THR A 226 -10.70 -1.36 -1.96
CA THR A 226 -11.74 -1.90 -2.85
C THR A 226 -12.43 -0.79 -3.64
N ARG A 227 -12.87 0.29 -2.97
CA ARG A 227 -13.50 1.44 -3.62
C ARG A 227 -12.59 2.14 -4.61
N THR A 228 -11.30 2.25 -4.27
CA THR A 228 -10.32 2.90 -5.15
C THR A 228 -10.11 2.06 -6.42
N TRP A 229 -9.97 0.74 -6.28
CA TRP A 229 -9.85 -0.15 -7.42
C TRP A 229 -11.08 -0.11 -8.32
N ASP A 230 -12.28 -0.09 -7.75
CA ASP A 230 -13.51 0.07 -8.52
C ASP A 230 -13.49 1.36 -9.36
N ILE A 231 -13.12 2.50 -8.77
CA ILE A 231 -13.05 3.79 -9.49
C ILE A 231 -12.04 3.72 -10.63
N VAL A 232 -10.86 3.15 -10.39
CA VAL A 232 -9.80 3.01 -11.39
C VAL A 232 -10.26 2.10 -12.52
N ASP A 233 -10.85 0.95 -12.21
CA ASP A 233 -11.34 0.00 -13.22
C ASP A 233 -12.42 0.64 -14.09
N HIS A 234 -13.36 1.37 -13.50
CA HIS A 234 -14.39 2.11 -14.21
C HIS A 234 -13.79 3.12 -15.20
N TYR A 235 -12.81 3.91 -14.75
CA TYR A 235 -12.14 4.88 -15.60
C TYR A 235 -11.33 4.24 -16.72
N LEU A 236 -10.46 3.27 -16.40
CA LEU A 236 -9.64 2.58 -17.40
C LEU A 236 -10.51 1.86 -18.42
N LYS A 237 -11.64 1.28 -17.98
CA LYS A 237 -12.63 0.69 -18.87
C LYS A 237 -13.19 1.74 -19.84
N ALA A 238 -13.73 2.84 -19.32
CA ALA A 238 -14.35 3.88 -20.14
C ALA A 238 -13.39 4.44 -21.21
N VAL A 239 -12.16 4.76 -20.83
CA VAL A 239 -11.19 5.35 -21.76
C VAL A 239 -10.79 4.37 -22.86
N SER A 240 -10.55 3.08 -22.56
CA SER A 240 -10.21 2.16 -23.67
C SER A 240 -11.41 1.70 -24.48
N ASP A 241 -12.64 1.83 -23.97
CA ASP A 241 -13.85 1.54 -24.75
C ASP A 241 -14.15 2.68 -25.74
N GLN A 242 -13.93 3.95 -25.35
CA GLN A 242 -14.01 5.12 -26.25
C GLN A 242 -13.03 5.00 -27.43
N GLU A 243 -11.89 4.35 -27.24
CA GLU A 243 -10.87 4.15 -28.26
C GLU A 243 -11.17 3.05 -29.28
N ASN A 244 -12.04 2.08 -28.95
CA ASN A 244 -12.46 1.05 -29.91
C ASN A 244 -13.53 1.54 -30.89
N HIS A 245 -14.00 2.79 -30.72
CA HIS A 245 -15.06 3.42 -31.52
C HIS A 245 -14.57 4.61 -32.36
N VAL A 246 -13.25 4.82 -32.45
CA VAL A 246 -12.57 5.78 -33.34
C VAL A 246 -11.71 5.01 -34.33
#